data_AF-A0A061C8E3-F1
#
_entry.id   AF-A0A061C8E3-F1
#
_cell.length_a   1.000
_cell.length_b   1.000
_cell.length_c   1.000
_cell.angle_alpha   90.00
_cell.angle_beta   90.00
_cell.angle_gamma   90.00
#
_symmetry.space_group_name_H-M   'P 1'
#
loop_
_entity.id
_entity.type
_entity.pdbx_description
1 polymer ?
#
loop_
_entity_poly.entity_id
_entity_poly.type
_entity_poly.pdbx_seq_one_letter_code
_entity_poly.pdbx_strand_id
1 'polypeptide(L)'
;MNIISSLLSKYPADQVTPQDFIDKLTIGNPGWQSAYLAVLLTVIFGMLVYIIPIYLTEKDHQGPYPLYMHTFYCAAYFMGIWVFLDTWSKNGHVVLFLLLAIGEAIWVLMEIYSLQRALTYEKDINWKPGTSFKTRLRDVIFQVLIFYVSLNLLRFELHDSTMWKFWIFTQILITTVPGLSLEKQGSRQGHNVWLHVTLICVVIASFNPWCNMWAIVAPKLFSPANNPWYYITGAVCLFFAVHGLIVYLKLPAKK
;
A
#
# COMPACT_ATOMS: atom_id res chain seq x y z
N MET A 1 12.73 20.99 -26.28
CA MET A 1 11.82 20.94 -25.12
C MET A 1 12.64 20.99 -23.85
N ASN A 2 12.32 21.87 -22.90
CA ASN A 2 12.98 21.85 -21.59
C ASN A 2 12.49 20.63 -20.77
N ILE A 3 13.28 20.18 -19.80
CA ILE A 3 12.99 18.97 -19.01
C ILE A 3 11.59 19.03 -18.37
N ILE A 4 11.17 20.21 -17.90
CA ILE A 4 9.85 20.45 -17.29
C ILE A 4 8.73 20.19 -18.30
N SER A 5 8.82 20.72 -19.53
CA SER A 5 7.83 20.48 -20.59
C SER A 5 7.72 18.99 -20.91
N SER A 6 8.84 18.27 -20.96
CA SER A 6 8.83 16.82 -21.18
C SER A 6 8.22 16.03 -20.03
N LEU A 7 8.36 16.49 -18.78
CA LEU A 7 7.78 15.84 -17.60
C LEU A 7 6.26 16.04 -17.53
N LEU A 8 5.76 17.18 -18.00
CA LEU A 8 4.33 17.53 -17.91
C LEU A 8 3.52 17.07 -19.12
N SER A 9 4.16 16.94 -20.30
CA SER A 9 3.44 16.61 -21.55
C SER A 9 3.52 15.15 -21.96
N LYS A 10 4.43 14.35 -21.37
CA LYS A 10 4.62 12.95 -21.74
C LYS A 10 3.72 12.04 -20.92
N TYR A 11 2.72 11.46 -21.59
CA TYR A 11 1.86 10.42 -21.03
C TYR A 11 2.19 9.09 -21.70
N PRO A 12 2.47 8.02 -20.92
CA PRO A 12 2.61 6.69 -21.49
C PRO A 12 1.30 6.26 -22.15
N ALA A 13 1.36 5.81 -23.40
CA ALA A 13 0.18 5.24 -24.07
C ALA A 13 -0.08 3.77 -23.65
N ASP A 14 0.96 3.08 -23.20
CA ASP A 14 0.90 1.68 -22.77
C ASP A 14 0.03 1.48 -21.52
N GLN A 15 -0.62 0.31 -21.45
CA GLN A 15 -1.45 -0.12 -20.33
C GLN A 15 -0.80 -1.33 -19.66
N VAL A 16 -1.15 -1.56 -18.39
CA VAL A 16 -0.80 -2.82 -17.72
C VAL A 16 -1.90 -3.82 -18.02
N THR A 17 -1.53 -4.97 -18.53
CA THR A 17 -2.45 -6.04 -18.92
C THR A 17 -2.18 -7.30 -18.09
N PRO A 18 -3.16 -8.21 -17.97
CA PRO A 18 -2.92 -9.53 -17.36
C PRO A 18 -1.77 -10.30 -18.04
N GLN A 19 -1.58 -10.12 -19.35
CA GLN A 19 -0.54 -10.81 -20.10
C GLN A 19 0.88 -10.43 -19.64
N ASP A 20 1.10 -9.17 -19.24
CA ASP A 20 2.39 -8.71 -18.70
C ASP A 20 2.82 -9.53 -17.48
N PHE A 21 1.87 -9.93 -16.65
CA PHE A 21 2.11 -10.81 -15.50
C PHE A 21 2.42 -12.23 -15.93
N ILE A 22 1.63 -12.78 -16.85
CA ILE A 22 1.80 -14.15 -17.34
C ILE A 22 3.19 -14.28 -17.98
N ASP A 23 3.57 -13.33 -18.82
CA ASP A 23 4.85 -13.32 -19.52
C ASP A 23 6.04 -13.21 -18.56
N LYS A 24 5.92 -12.44 -17.47
CA LYS A 24 7.03 -12.21 -16.54
C LYS A 24 7.11 -13.18 -15.39
N LEU A 25 5.99 -13.75 -14.96
CA LEU A 25 5.91 -14.61 -13.78
C LEU A 25 5.73 -16.09 -14.13
N THR A 26 5.67 -16.45 -15.41
CA THR A 26 5.75 -17.85 -15.82
C THR A 26 7.21 -18.34 -15.74
N ILE A 27 7.43 -19.43 -15.01
CA ILE A 27 8.75 -20.05 -14.83
C ILE A 27 9.31 -20.44 -16.19
N GLY A 28 10.57 -20.06 -16.43
CA GLY A 28 11.26 -20.31 -17.71
C GLY A 28 11.28 -19.11 -18.66
N ASN A 29 10.42 -18.10 -18.47
CA ASN A 29 10.43 -16.91 -19.31
C ASN A 29 11.59 -15.95 -18.97
N PRO A 30 12.12 -15.17 -19.93
CA PRO A 30 13.21 -14.23 -19.66
C PRO A 30 12.90 -13.24 -18.52
N GLY A 31 13.73 -13.27 -17.47
CA GLY A 31 13.59 -12.41 -16.29
C GLY A 31 12.64 -12.93 -15.20
N TRP A 32 12.18 -14.18 -15.28
CA TRP A 32 11.28 -14.76 -14.28
C TRP A 32 11.87 -14.72 -12.86
N GLN A 33 13.16 -15.04 -12.71
CA GLN A 33 13.83 -15.04 -11.40
C GLN A 33 13.80 -13.68 -10.70
N SER A 34 14.11 -12.61 -11.44
CA SER A 34 14.02 -11.24 -10.92
C SER A 34 12.59 -10.84 -10.58
N ALA A 35 11.61 -11.29 -11.38
CA ALA A 35 10.20 -11.01 -11.12
C ALA A 35 9.73 -11.69 -9.82
N TYR A 36 10.06 -12.96 -9.63
CA TYR A 36 9.75 -13.68 -8.39
C TYR A 36 10.46 -13.09 -7.17
N LEU A 37 11.72 -12.67 -7.31
CA LEU A 37 12.44 -12.00 -6.22
C LEU A 37 11.75 -10.68 -5.84
N ALA A 38 11.39 -9.86 -6.83
CA ALA A 38 10.71 -8.60 -6.57
C ALA A 38 9.33 -8.82 -5.91
N VAL A 39 8.53 -9.76 -6.41
CA VAL A 39 7.25 -10.14 -5.80
C VAL A 39 7.45 -10.63 -4.37
N LEU A 40 8.43 -11.50 -4.14
CA LEU A 40 8.72 -12.04 -2.81
C LEU A 40 9.10 -10.94 -1.83
N LEU A 41 9.97 -10.00 -2.23
CA LEU A 41 10.34 -8.84 -1.40
C LEU A 41 9.12 -7.97 -1.09
N THR A 42 8.28 -7.69 -2.09
CA THR A 42 7.03 -6.94 -1.90
C THR A 42 6.10 -7.64 -0.91
N VAL A 43 5.93 -8.96 -1.00
CA VAL A 43 5.11 -9.72 -0.05
C VAL A 43 5.71 -9.69 1.35
N ILE A 44 7.01 -9.93 1.50
CA ILE A 44 7.68 -9.91 2.82
C ILE A 44 7.53 -8.56 3.50
N PHE A 45 7.88 -7.47 2.81
CA PHE A 45 7.76 -6.13 3.39
C PHE A 45 6.29 -5.73 3.58
N GLY A 46 5.42 -6.11 2.66
CA GLY A 46 3.96 -5.98 2.78
C GLY A 46 3.43 -6.65 4.05
N MET A 47 3.89 -7.85 4.38
CA MET A 47 3.49 -8.53 5.61
C MET A 47 4.06 -7.86 6.86
N LEU A 48 5.31 -7.41 6.82
CA LEU A 48 5.94 -6.71 7.96
C LEU A 48 5.23 -5.40 8.31
N VAL A 49 4.73 -4.65 7.31
CA VAL A 49 3.93 -3.43 7.56
C VAL A 49 2.53 -3.71 8.12
N TYR A 50 2.12 -4.96 8.26
CA TYR A 50 0.92 -5.36 9.01
C TYR A 50 1.25 -5.97 10.36
N ILE A 51 2.18 -6.92 10.38
CA ILE A 51 2.54 -7.67 11.59
C ILE A 51 3.10 -6.73 12.66
N ILE A 52 3.99 -5.81 12.28
CA ILE A 52 4.61 -4.89 13.25
C ILE A 52 3.56 -3.94 13.85
N PRO A 53 2.72 -3.24 13.07
CA PRO A 53 1.64 -2.42 13.61
C PRO A 53 0.64 -3.21 14.46
N ILE A 54 0.20 -4.39 14.04
CA ILE A 54 -0.74 -5.21 14.82
C ILE A 54 -0.12 -5.55 16.18
N TYR A 55 1.13 -6.01 16.19
CA TYR A 55 1.86 -6.27 17.44
C TYR A 55 1.95 -5.02 18.33
N LEU A 56 2.25 -3.86 17.74
CA LEU A 56 2.33 -2.60 18.46
C LEU A 56 0.97 -2.18 19.01
N THR A 57 -0.11 -2.29 18.23
CA THR A 57 -1.46 -1.97 18.69
C THR A 57 -1.90 -2.85 19.86
N GLU A 58 -1.56 -4.14 19.86
CA GLU A 58 -1.87 -5.03 20.99
C GLU A 58 -1.01 -4.71 22.23
N LYS A 59 0.26 -4.32 22.04
CA LYS A 59 1.17 -4.01 23.14
C LYS A 59 0.93 -2.63 23.75
N ASP A 60 0.73 -1.64 22.90
CA ASP A 60 0.71 -0.22 23.22
C ASP A 60 -0.72 0.34 23.29
N HIS A 61 -1.74 -0.45 22.90
CA HIS A 61 -3.14 -0.02 22.74
C HIS A 61 -3.29 1.20 21.83
N GLN A 62 -2.36 1.35 20.89
CA GLN A 62 -2.36 2.40 19.89
C GLN A 62 -1.50 1.94 18.71
N GLY A 63 -2.02 2.10 17.51
CA GLY A 63 -1.35 1.78 16.26
C GLY A 63 -0.65 2.99 15.64
N PRO A 64 0.24 2.75 14.67
CA PRO A 64 0.95 3.80 13.95
C PRO A 64 0.13 4.44 12.82
N TYR A 65 -1.02 3.86 12.48
CA TYR A 65 -1.81 4.24 11.32
C TYR A 65 -3.11 4.92 11.74
N PRO A 66 -3.45 6.09 11.15
CA PRO A 66 -4.73 6.73 11.41
C PRO A 66 -5.88 5.88 10.87
N LEU A 67 -7.07 6.03 11.49
CA LEU A 67 -8.26 5.25 11.13
C LEU A 67 -8.57 5.21 9.63
N TYR A 68 -8.42 6.35 8.94
CA TYR A 68 -8.74 6.43 7.51
C TYR A 68 -7.82 5.57 6.64
N MET A 69 -6.61 5.26 7.09
CA MET A 69 -5.75 4.32 6.38
C MET A 69 -6.37 2.94 6.45
N HIS A 70 -6.73 2.46 7.65
CA HIS A 70 -7.35 1.14 7.81
C HIS A 70 -8.64 1.00 6.97
N THR A 71 -9.48 2.04 6.92
CA THR A 71 -10.70 2.01 6.09
C THR A 71 -10.39 2.07 4.60
N PHE A 72 -9.38 2.84 4.17
CA PHE A 72 -8.88 2.86 2.79
C PHE A 72 -8.33 1.51 2.36
N TYR A 73 -7.44 0.90 3.15
CA TYR A 73 -6.82 -0.38 2.84
C TYR A 73 -7.84 -1.51 2.85
N CYS A 74 -8.77 -1.53 3.81
CA CYS A 74 -9.86 -2.50 3.83
C CYS A 74 -10.67 -2.46 2.53
N ALA A 75 -11.03 -1.25 2.07
CA ALA A 75 -11.73 -1.05 0.81
C ALA A 75 -10.89 -1.44 -0.41
N ALA A 76 -9.60 -1.08 -0.42
CA ALA A 76 -8.66 -1.41 -1.48
C ALA A 76 -8.51 -2.92 -1.64
N TYR A 77 -8.23 -3.65 -0.56
CA TYR A 77 -8.04 -5.09 -0.64
C TYR A 77 -9.32 -5.83 -0.96
N PHE A 78 -10.46 -5.36 -0.43
CA PHE A 78 -11.75 -5.95 -0.78
C PHE A 78 -12.05 -5.80 -2.28
N MET A 79 -11.73 -4.66 -2.88
CA MET A 79 -11.76 -4.49 -4.34
C MET A 79 -10.78 -5.45 -5.04
N GLY A 80 -9.57 -5.59 -4.53
CA GLY A 80 -8.54 -6.48 -5.08
C GLY A 80 -8.95 -7.94 -5.19
N ILE A 81 -9.62 -8.48 -4.17
CA ILE A 81 -10.18 -9.86 -4.20
C ILE A 81 -10.98 -10.08 -5.49
N TRP A 82 -11.94 -9.20 -5.78
CA TRP A 82 -12.83 -9.36 -6.93
C TRP A 82 -12.12 -9.13 -8.26
N VAL A 83 -11.19 -8.17 -8.32
CA VAL A 83 -10.42 -7.88 -9.53
C VAL A 83 -9.54 -9.07 -9.91
N PHE A 84 -8.85 -9.68 -8.94
CA PHE A 84 -8.01 -10.84 -9.21
C PHE A 84 -8.80 -12.11 -9.50
N LEU A 85 -9.96 -12.32 -8.86
CA LEU A 85 -10.85 -13.42 -9.20
C LEU A 85 -11.41 -13.30 -10.63
N ASP A 86 -11.82 -12.10 -11.05
CA ASP A 86 -12.26 -11.84 -12.42
C ASP A 86 -11.12 -12.08 -13.43
N THR A 87 -9.92 -11.60 -13.11
CA THR A 87 -8.72 -11.82 -13.93
C THR A 87 -8.38 -13.30 -14.03
N TRP A 88 -8.44 -14.04 -12.92
CA TRP A 88 -8.22 -15.48 -12.87
C TRP A 88 -9.19 -16.23 -13.78
N SER A 89 -10.49 -15.93 -13.66
CA SER A 89 -11.55 -16.54 -14.48
C SER A 89 -11.35 -16.29 -15.98
N LYS A 90 -10.97 -15.08 -16.38
CA LYS A 90 -10.85 -14.68 -17.79
C LYS A 90 -9.53 -15.06 -18.46
N ASN A 91 -8.47 -15.34 -17.69
CA ASN A 91 -7.12 -15.57 -18.23
C ASN A 91 -6.65 -17.01 -18.02
N GLY A 92 -7.51 -17.99 -18.32
CA GLY A 92 -7.12 -19.41 -18.31
C GLY A 92 -6.78 -19.98 -16.92
N HIS A 93 -7.29 -19.35 -15.85
CA HIS A 93 -7.14 -19.82 -14.47
C HIS A 93 -5.68 -19.86 -13.98
N VAL A 94 -4.83 -18.93 -14.47
CA VAL A 94 -3.45 -18.77 -14.04
C VAL A 94 -3.37 -18.61 -12.52
N VAL A 95 -2.72 -19.57 -11.84
CA VAL A 95 -2.69 -19.73 -10.38
C VAL A 95 -2.24 -18.47 -9.64
N LEU A 96 -1.37 -17.67 -10.23
CA LEU A 96 -0.92 -16.40 -9.66
C LEU A 96 -2.08 -15.50 -9.25
N PHE A 97 -3.09 -15.32 -10.10
CA PHE A 97 -4.21 -14.42 -9.81
C PHE A 97 -5.09 -14.96 -8.67
N LEU A 98 -5.22 -16.28 -8.54
CA LEU A 98 -5.89 -16.88 -7.39
C LEU A 98 -5.11 -16.65 -6.09
N LEU A 99 -3.78 -16.79 -6.12
CA LEU A 99 -2.94 -16.52 -4.95
C LEU A 99 -3.00 -15.04 -4.53
N LEU A 100 -3.01 -14.12 -5.49
CA LEU A 100 -3.20 -12.70 -5.21
C LEU A 100 -4.56 -12.44 -4.55
N ALA A 101 -5.66 -13.01 -5.08
CA ALA A 101 -6.98 -12.88 -4.47
C ALA A 101 -7.03 -13.42 -3.02
N ILE A 102 -6.37 -14.55 -2.75
CA ILE A 102 -6.24 -15.10 -1.39
C ILE A 102 -5.44 -14.16 -0.48
N GLY A 103 -4.33 -13.59 -0.99
CA GLY A 103 -3.53 -12.60 -0.27
C GLY A 103 -4.36 -11.37 0.12
N GLU A 104 -5.13 -10.83 -0.83
CA GLU A 104 -6.05 -9.71 -0.57
C GLU A 104 -7.08 -10.05 0.50
N ALA A 105 -7.63 -11.27 0.50
CA ALA A 105 -8.55 -11.71 1.56
C ALA A 105 -7.89 -11.74 2.94
N ILE A 106 -6.63 -12.20 3.03
CA ILE A 106 -5.87 -12.16 4.28
C ILE A 106 -5.66 -10.73 4.75
N TRP A 107 -5.29 -9.81 3.85
CA TRP A 107 -5.15 -8.40 4.20
C TRP A 107 -6.46 -7.74 4.62
N VAL A 108 -7.60 -8.07 3.99
CA VAL A 108 -8.93 -7.63 4.46
C VAL A 108 -9.18 -8.08 5.90
N LEU A 109 -8.86 -9.34 6.23
CA LEU A 109 -9.04 -9.84 7.60
C LEU A 109 -8.14 -9.10 8.60
N MET A 110 -6.89 -8.80 8.23
CA MET A 110 -5.98 -7.97 9.05
C MET A 110 -6.49 -6.54 9.23
N GLU A 111 -7.14 -5.97 8.22
CA GLU A 111 -7.74 -4.65 8.33
C GLU A 111 -9.01 -4.66 9.19
N ILE A 112 -9.88 -5.66 9.05
CA ILE A 112 -11.02 -5.84 9.95
C ILE A 112 -10.54 -5.99 11.39
N TYR A 113 -9.48 -6.77 11.60
CA TYR A 113 -8.83 -6.91 12.90
C TYR A 113 -8.40 -5.54 13.45
N SER A 114 -7.67 -4.75 12.65
CA SER A 114 -7.16 -3.44 13.04
C SER A 114 -8.27 -2.42 13.29
N LEU A 115 -9.32 -2.40 12.47
CA LEU A 115 -10.51 -1.55 12.65
C LEU A 115 -11.24 -1.88 13.96
N GLN A 116 -11.31 -3.15 14.34
CA GLN A 116 -11.87 -3.54 15.63
C GLN A 116 -11.05 -2.98 16.81
N ARG A 117 -9.72 -2.91 16.69
CA ARG A 117 -8.83 -2.31 17.70
C ARG A 117 -8.98 -0.80 17.72
N ALA A 118 -9.11 -0.16 16.55
CA ALA A 118 -9.40 1.27 16.48
C ALA A 118 -10.74 1.62 17.17
N LEU A 119 -11.75 0.77 17.02
CA LEU A 119 -13.04 0.88 17.71
C LEU A 119 -12.99 0.59 19.21
N THR A 120 -11.89 0.05 19.75
CA THR A 120 -11.81 -0.33 21.17
C THR A 120 -10.73 0.45 21.90
N TYR A 121 -9.47 0.30 21.48
CA TYR A 121 -8.31 0.95 22.08
C TYR A 121 -8.19 2.42 21.71
N GLU A 122 -8.41 2.74 20.43
CA GLU A 122 -8.13 4.09 19.89
C GLU A 122 -9.39 4.96 19.81
N LYS A 123 -10.43 4.58 20.56
CA LYS A 123 -11.73 5.22 20.47
C LYS A 123 -11.72 6.72 20.79
N ASP A 124 -10.87 7.12 21.73
CA ASP A 124 -10.75 8.51 22.18
C ASP A 124 -9.73 9.30 21.34
N ILE A 125 -8.97 8.61 20.48
CA ILE A 125 -8.12 9.23 19.45
C ILE A 125 -8.98 9.61 18.23
N ASN A 126 -9.86 8.69 17.83
CA ASN A 126 -10.62 8.80 16.59
C ASN A 126 -11.99 9.46 16.74
N TRP A 127 -12.57 9.44 17.94
CA TRP A 127 -13.88 10.03 18.23
C TRP A 127 -13.88 10.82 19.54
N LYS A 128 -14.90 11.67 19.72
CA LYS A 128 -15.09 12.40 20.97
C LYS A 128 -15.30 11.40 22.14
N PRO A 129 -14.73 11.67 23.33
CA PRO A 129 -14.97 10.84 24.51
C PRO A 129 -16.47 10.64 24.76
N GLY A 130 -16.87 9.39 25.04
CA GLY A 130 -18.27 9.01 25.25
C GLY A 130 -19.08 8.68 23.99
N THR A 131 -18.50 8.77 22.80
CA THR A 131 -19.18 8.37 21.56
C THR A 131 -19.60 6.90 21.59
N SER A 132 -20.88 6.61 21.36
CA SER A 132 -21.42 5.24 21.40
C SER A 132 -20.78 4.33 20.36
N PHE A 133 -20.62 3.05 20.67
CA PHE A 133 -20.04 2.07 19.74
C PHE A 133 -20.76 2.03 18.40
N LYS A 134 -22.09 2.09 18.40
CA LYS A 134 -22.92 2.10 17.18
C LYS A 134 -22.57 3.26 16.24
N THR A 135 -22.31 4.45 16.80
CA THR A 135 -21.93 5.63 16.01
C THR A 135 -20.54 5.43 15.39
N ARG A 136 -19.58 4.96 16.19
CA ARG A 136 -18.20 4.71 15.73
C ARG A 136 -18.16 3.65 14.61
N LEU A 137 -18.90 2.55 14.80
CA LEU A 137 -19.01 1.49 13.80
C LEU A 137 -19.67 2.00 12.50
N ARG A 138 -20.73 2.79 12.60
CA ARG A 138 -21.37 3.41 11.44
C ARG A 138 -20.38 4.30 10.67
N ASP A 139 -19.61 5.11 11.37
CA ASP A 139 -18.62 5.99 10.73
C ASP A 139 -17.53 5.19 10.00
N VAL A 140 -17.05 4.09 10.59
CA VAL A 140 -16.12 3.15 9.92
C VAL A 140 -16.74 2.56 8.65
N ILE A 141 -17.97 2.05 8.72
CA ILE A 141 -18.68 1.49 7.56
C ILE A 141 -18.82 2.53 6.45
N PHE A 142 -19.18 3.76 6.81
CA PHE A 142 -19.30 4.85 5.84
C PHE A 142 -17.97 5.20 5.19
N GLN A 143 -16.87 5.28 5.93
CA GLN A 143 -15.55 5.50 5.36
C GLN A 143 -15.14 4.37 4.41
N VAL A 144 -15.33 3.11 4.81
CA VAL A 144 -15.03 1.95 3.93
C VAL A 144 -15.85 2.00 2.65
N LEU A 145 -17.15 2.32 2.74
CA LEU A 145 -18.02 2.44 1.57
C LEU A 145 -17.60 3.59 0.65
N ILE A 146 -17.29 4.76 1.21
CA ILE A 146 -16.81 5.92 0.45
C ILE A 146 -15.52 5.57 -0.28
N PHE A 147 -14.55 4.98 0.41
CA PHE A 147 -13.32 4.53 -0.23
C PHE A 147 -13.60 3.47 -1.29
N TYR A 148 -14.39 2.44 -0.99
CA TYR A 148 -14.66 1.36 -1.95
C TYR A 148 -15.21 1.88 -3.29
N VAL A 149 -16.19 2.78 -3.25
CA VAL A 149 -16.75 3.39 -4.47
C VAL A 149 -15.73 4.30 -5.15
N SER A 150 -15.02 5.14 -4.39
CA SER A 150 -14.04 6.08 -4.93
C SER A 150 -12.85 5.38 -5.59
N LEU A 151 -12.36 4.29 -4.99
CA LEU A 151 -11.23 3.51 -5.51
C LEU A 151 -11.62 2.74 -6.76
N ASN A 152 -12.85 2.20 -6.83
CA ASN A 152 -13.34 1.57 -8.06
C ASN A 152 -13.50 2.58 -9.20
N LEU A 153 -14.01 3.78 -8.91
CA LEU A 153 -14.06 4.86 -9.90
C LEU A 153 -12.65 5.23 -10.38
N LEU A 154 -11.72 5.46 -9.46
CA LEU A 154 -10.32 5.78 -9.80
C LEU A 154 -9.68 4.68 -10.66
N ARG A 155 -9.88 3.41 -10.29
CA ARG A 155 -9.37 2.27 -11.06
C ARG A 155 -9.92 2.25 -12.48
N PHE A 156 -11.21 2.54 -12.64
CA PHE A 156 -11.86 2.61 -13.95
C PHE A 156 -11.27 3.73 -14.81
N GLU A 157 -11.12 4.94 -14.25
CA GLU A 157 -10.49 6.09 -14.92
C GLU A 157 -9.02 5.86 -15.27
N LEU A 158 -8.29 5.09 -14.46
CA LEU A 158 -6.91 4.71 -14.74
C LEU A 158 -6.78 3.60 -15.80
N HIS A 159 -7.90 3.09 -16.32
CA HIS A 159 -7.95 1.90 -17.18
C HIS A 159 -7.14 0.73 -16.59
N ASP A 160 -7.22 0.55 -15.26
CA ASP A 160 -6.39 -0.40 -14.53
C ASP A 160 -7.14 -1.70 -14.27
N SER A 161 -7.18 -2.56 -15.30
CA SER A 161 -7.92 -3.82 -15.23
C SER A 161 -7.36 -4.80 -14.20
N THR A 162 -6.08 -4.65 -13.82
CA THR A 162 -5.36 -5.55 -12.91
C THR A 162 -5.08 -4.94 -11.54
N MET A 163 -5.56 -3.71 -11.28
CA MET A 163 -5.31 -2.96 -10.03
C MET A 163 -3.80 -2.67 -9.77
N TRP A 164 -2.96 -2.85 -10.79
CA TRP A 164 -1.52 -2.78 -10.65
C TRP A 164 -1.02 -1.34 -10.54
N LYS A 165 -1.61 -0.42 -11.31
CA LYS A 165 -1.29 1.01 -11.19
C LYS A 165 -1.79 1.55 -9.86
N PHE A 166 -2.96 1.10 -9.44
CA PHE A 166 -3.59 1.52 -8.20
C PHE A 166 -2.75 1.15 -6.97
N TRP A 167 -2.15 -0.05 -6.93
CA TRP A 167 -1.30 -0.47 -5.80
C TRP A 167 -0.11 0.46 -5.53
N ILE A 168 0.28 1.32 -6.47
CA ILE A 168 1.32 2.33 -6.20
C ILE A 168 0.85 3.30 -5.13
N PHE A 169 -0.42 3.70 -5.15
CA PHE A 169 -0.98 4.62 -4.15
C PHE A 169 -0.97 4.02 -2.75
N THR A 170 -1.14 2.70 -2.62
CA THR A 170 -1.05 2.03 -1.33
C THR A 170 0.38 2.09 -0.77
N GLN A 171 1.41 2.04 -1.63
CA GLN A 171 2.80 2.25 -1.22
C GLN A 171 3.10 3.70 -0.85
N ILE A 172 2.51 4.66 -1.56
CA ILE A 172 2.66 6.09 -1.24
C ILE A 172 2.13 6.36 0.18
N LEU A 173 0.91 5.90 0.48
CA LEU A 173 0.29 6.17 1.78
C LEU A 173 1.05 5.48 2.92
N ILE A 174 1.41 4.21 2.78
CA ILE A 174 2.09 3.47 3.87
C ILE A 174 3.45 4.05 4.21
N THR A 175 4.16 4.61 3.23
CA THR A 175 5.53 5.10 3.42
C THR A 175 5.61 6.55 3.86
N THR A 176 4.52 7.32 3.71
CA THR A 176 4.51 8.76 4.01
C THR A 176 3.70 9.08 5.27
N VAL A 177 2.50 8.51 5.40
CA VAL A 177 1.54 8.90 6.44
C VAL A 177 2.00 8.52 7.85
N PRO A 178 2.58 7.34 8.12
CA PRO A 178 2.93 6.97 9.50
C PRO A 178 3.95 7.92 10.13
N GLY A 179 4.92 8.41 9.36
CA GLY A 179 5.89 9.41 9.84
C GLY A 179 5.24 10.76 10.18
N LEU A 180 4.29 11.20 9.35
CA LEU A 180 3.53 12.43 9.58
C LEU A 180 2.55 12.32 10.76
N SER A 181 1.93 11.16 10.94
CA SER A 181 1.06 10.87 12.09
C SER A 181 1.86 10.86 13.40
N LEU A 182 3.03 10.23 13.38
CA LEU A 182 3.95 10.20 14.52
C LEU A 182 4.36 11.61 14.98
N GLU A 183 4.69 12.49 14.03
CA GLU A 183 5.08 13.86 14.33
C GLU A 183 3.95 14.63 15.03
N LYS A 184 2.71 14.48 14.53
CA LYS A 184 1.53 15.10 15.15
C LYS A 184 1.24 14.56 16.55
N GLN A 185 1.49 13.28 16.76
CA GLN A 185 1.26 12.61 18.04
C GLN A 185 2.28 13.05 19.12
N GLY A 186 3.51 13.37 18.73
CA GLY A 186 4.54 13.84 19.66
C GLY A 186 5.04 12.78 20.66
N SER A 187 4.78 11.49 20.40
CA SER A 187 5.17 10.36 21.26
C SER A 187 5.51 9.13 20.41
N ARG A 188 6.41 8.27 20.89
CA ARG A 188 6.73 6.98 20.26
C ARG A 188 5.64 5.90 20.41
N GLN A 189 4.54 6.18 21.09
CA GLN A 189 3.47 5.20 21.34
C GLN A 189 2.89 4.67 20.02
N GLY A 190 2.78 3.35 19.87
CA GLY A 190 2.31 2.71 18.64
C GLY A 190 3.37 2.60 17.54
N HIS A 191 4.61 3.05 17.79
CA HIS A 191 5.72 3.01 16.83
C HIS A 191 6.93 2.26 17.39
N ASN A 192 7.77 1.72 16.51
CA ASN A 192 9.10 1.24 16.87
C ASN A 192 10.11 1.49 15.72
N VAL A 193 11.41 1.35 16.00
CA VAL A 193 12.45 1.56 14.99
C VAL A 193 12.30 0.60 13.79
N TRP A 194 11.89 -0.65 14.04
CA TRP A 194 11.76 -1.67 13.01
C TRP A 194 10.64 -1.39 12.01
N LEU A 195 9.54 -0.76 12.46
CA LEU A 195 8.48 -0.27 11.59
C LEU A 195 9.06 0.74 10.60
N HIS A 196 9.78 1.76 11.10
CA HIS A 196 10.34 2.79 10.24
C HIS A 196 11.40 2.27 9.27
N VAL A 197 12.25 1.34 9.72
CA VAL A 197 13.18 0.63 8.83
C VAL A 197 12.42 -0.15 7.76
N THR A 198 11.34 -0.83 8.13
CA THR A 198 10.47 -1.56 7.19
C THR A 198 9.86 -0.62 6.15
N LEU A 199 9.35 0.54 6.57
CA LEU A 199 8.78 1.54 5.65
C LEU A 199 9.81 2.03 4.63
N ILE A 200 11.07 2.25 5.04
CA ILE A 200 12.16 2.60 4.12
C ILE A 200 12.41 1.46 3.13
N CYS A 201 12.46 0.22 3.61
CA CYS A 201 12.63 -0.96 2.76
C CYS A 201 11.48 -1.13 1.75
N VAL A 202 10.24 -0.83 2.15
CA VAL A 202 9.08 -0.80 1.25
C VAL A 202 9.32 0.20 0.13
N VAL A 203 9.73 1.45 0.42
CA VAL A 203 9.99 2.43 -0.62
C VAL A 203 11.07 1.94 -1.59
N ILE A 204 12.17 1.39 -1.06
CA ILE A 204 13.26 0.88 -1.89
C ILE A 204 12.78 -0.27 -2.77
N ALA A 205 12.06 -1.25 -2.22
CA ALA A 205 11.53 -2.38 -2.98
C ALA A 205 10.52 -1.93 -4.05
N SER A 206 9.68 -0.94 -3.74
CA SER A 206 8.63 -0.46 -4.64
C SER A 206 9.15 0.47 -5.73
N PHE A 207 10.10 1.36 -5.46
CA PHE A 207 10.43 2.44 -6.40
C PHE A 207 11.89 2.43 -6.90
N ASN A 208 12.71 1.44 -6.54
CA ASN A 208 14.08 1.40 -7.06
C ASN A 208 14.10 1.24 -8.61
N PRO A 209 15.02 1.90 -9.32
CA PRO A 209 15.04 1.88 -10.79
C PRO A 209 15.55 0.57 -11.41
N TRP A 210 16.07 -0.37 -10.61
CA TRP A 210 16.80 -1.53 -11.12
C TRP A 210 15.99 -2.83 -11.10
N CYS A 211 15.16 -3.03 -10.07
CA CYS A 211 14.52 -4.29 -9.74
C CYS A 211 13.29 -4.03 -8.83
N ASN A 212 12.37 -3.19 -9.30
CA ASN A 212 11.05 -3.09 -8.67
C ASN A 212 10.02 -3.90 -9.45
N MET A 213 9.02 -4.39 -8.73
CA MET A 213 8.00 -5.30 -9.27
C MET A 213 7.24 -4.69 -10.46
N TRP A 214 6.93 -3.39 -10.42
CA TRP A 214 6.19 -2.70 -11.49
C TRP A 214 6.98 -2.58 -12.78
N ALA A 215 8.25 -2.17 -12.70
CA ALA A 215 9.14 -2.05 -13.85
C ALA A 215 9.52 -3.42 -14.44
N ILE A 216 9.53 -4.49 -13.64
CA ILE A 216 9.75 -5.85 -14.16
C ILE A 216 8.54 -6.37 -14.91
N VAL A 217 7.34 -6.20 -14.34
CA VAL A 217 6.09 -6.69 -14.95
C VAL A 217 5.73 -5.86 -16.18
N ALA A 218 5.71 -4.52 -16.07
CA ALA A 218 5.31 -3.61 -17.13
C ALA A 218 6.38 -2.55 -17.43
N PRO A 219 7.55 -2.94 -17.98
CA PRO A 219 8.68 -2.04 -18.23
C PRO A 219 8.35 -0.89 -19.20
N LYS A 220 7.43 -1.13 -20.15
CA LYS A 220 6.98 -0.09 -21.09
C LYS A 220 6.30 1.07 -20.37
N LEU A 221 5.59 0.80 -19.30
CA LEU A 221 4.92 1.83 -18.51
C LEU A 221 5.83 2.41 -17.43
N PHE A 222 6.55 1.56 -16.68
CA PHE A 222 7.23 1.97 -15.45
C PHE A 222 8.73 2.20 -15.58
N SER A 223 9.31 2.23 -16.79
CA SER A 223 10.72 2.60 -16.94
C SER A 223 10.96 4.09 -16.63
N PRO A 224 12.18 4.49 -16.17
CA PRO A 224 12.48 5.89 -15.87
C PRO A 224 12.30 6.82 -17.08
N ALA A 225 12.54 6.30 -18.29
CA ALA A 225 12.37 7.05 -19.52
C ALA A 225 10.89 7.30 -19.86
N ASN A 226 9.98 6.41 -19.45
CA ASN A 226 8.57 6.47 -19.84
C ASN A 226 7.68 7.08 -18.75
N ASN A 227 7.96 6.79 -17.48
CA ASN A 227 7.23 7.34 -16.35
C ASN A 227 8.17 7.87 -15.27
N PRO A 228 8.79 9.04 -15.49
CA PRO A 228 9.66 9.67 -14.49
C PRO A 228 8.92 10.04 -13.21
N TRP A 229 7.61 10.33 -13.27
CA TRP A 229 6.79 10.64 -12.10
C TRP A 229 6.73 9.50 -11.09
N TYR A 230 6.77 8.25 -11.55
CA TYR A 230 6.85 7.08 -10.69
C TYR A 230 8.08 7.14 -9.76
N TYR A 231 9.24 7.50 -10.30
CA TYR A 231 10.49 7.56 -9.55
C TYR A 231 10.64 8.83 -8.72
N ILE A 232 10.13 9.97 -9.22
CA ILE A 232 10.03 11.21 -8.44
C ILE A 232 9.16 10.96 -7.20
N THR A 233 8.02 10.28 -7.37
CA THR A 233 7.16 9.87 -6.26
C THR A 233 7.91 8.99 -5.28
N GLY A 234 8.67 7.99 -5.77
CA GLY A 234 9.53 7.17 -4.93
C GLY A 234 10.55 7.96 -4.10
N ALA A 235 11.19 8.97 -4.69
CA ALA A 235 12.13 9.84 -3.99
C ALA A 235 11.44 10.65 -2.88
N VAL A 236 10.23 11.15 -3.13
CA VAL A 236 9.41 11.86 -2.13
C VAL A 236 8.98 10.89 -1.01
N CYS A 237 8.53 9.69 -1.35
CA CYS A 237 8.20 8.65 -0.38
C CYS A 237 9.42 8.29 0.49
N LEU A 238 10.61 8.17 -0.10
CA LEU A 238 11.84 7.87 0.63
C LEU A 238 12.19 8.98 1.62
N PHE A 239 12.08 10.23 1.17
CA PHE A 239 12.28 11.39 2.03
C PHE A 239 11.37 11.35 3.27
N PHE A 240 10.07 11.11 3.09
CA PHE A 240 9.13 11.07 4.22
C PHE A 240 9.30 9.82 5.10
N ALA A 241 9.67 8.67 4.54
CA ALA A 241 9.96 7.46 5.32
C ALA A 241 11.20 7.66 6.22
N VAL A 242 12.28 8.23 5.67
CA VAL A 242 13.50 8.60 6.41
C VAL A 242 13.20 9.69 7.44
N HIS A 243 12.43 10.71 7.07
CA HIS A 243 11.99 11.75 7.99
C HIS A 243 11.25 11.16 9.19
N GLY A 244 10.31 10.23 8.96
CA GLY A 244 9.60 9.52 10.02
C GLY A 244 10.53 8.80 10.99
N LEU A 245 11.59 8.14 10.49
CA LEU A 245 12.62 7.53 11.34
C LEU A 245 13.37 8.58 12.19
N ILE A 246 13.76 9.70 11.59
CA ILE A 246 14.45 10.79 12.29
C ILE A 246 13.56 11.37 13.41
N VAL A 247 12.28 11.61 13.12
CA VAL A 247 11.29 12.06 14.10
C VAL A 247 11.17 11.05 15.24
N TYR A 248 10.99 9.77 14.92
CA TYR A 248 10.93 8.69 15.92
C TYR A 248 12.13 8.73 16.87
N LEU A 249 13.34 8.83 16.34
CA LEU A 249 14.57 8.86 17.14
C LEU A 249 14.69 10.10 18.05
N LYS A 250 14.01 11.19 17.72
CA LYS A 250 14.00 12.43 18.52
C LYS A 250 12.88 12.49 19.57
N LEU A 251 11.77 11.78 19.35
CA LEU A 251 10.64 11.79 20.26
C LEU A 251 10.96 11.08 21.60
N PRO A 252 10.27 11.45 22.70
CA PRO A 252 10.46 10.82 23.99
C PRO A 252 10.10 9.33 23.95
N ALA A 253 10.68 8.55 24.87
CA ALA A 253 10.35 7.14 25.05
C ALA A 253 8.85 6.94 25.36
N LYS A 254 8.37 5.73 25.09
CA LYS A 254 6.99 5.32 25.43
C LYS A 254 6.77 5.45 26.94
N LYS A 255 5.54 5.82 27.33
CA LYS A 255 5.14 5.88 28.73
C LYS A 255 4.79 4.50 29.25
#